data_AF-A0AAV2YHD6-F1
#
_entry.id   AF-A0AAV2YHD6-F1
#
_cell.length_a   1.000
_cell.length_b   1.000
_cell.length_c   1.000
_cell.angle_alpha   90.00
_cell.angle_beta   90.00
_cell.angle_gamma   90.00
#
_symmetry.space_group_name_H-M   'P 1'
#
loop_
_entity.id
_entity.type
_entity.pdbx_description
1 polymer ?
#
loop_
_entity_poly.entity_id
_entity_poly.type
_entity_poly.pdbx_seq_one_letter_code
_entity_poly.pdbx_strand_id
1 'polypeptide(L)'
;MMKLMGSWRSSTRSTDVEMVDIDLESGQSDSLTLPPGLVPGRPLAEERRRLERELILKYDTRELRRGEAWFLIETSWLDGWMAYILSEDDPDCPVVKPGPLTNYTLFDAKEYCIKKDLVATKHYRGVNPQVYALYAELYGTAGAKPIARWTLDIYATPVMIDDVREMLHPHELRARVEVSELNAKFDFDDEEEDRDQESFLYRCCCRCQFLVPMVAKLCCAGPTYARVSVMDEKNNRKKRKKGRRRRSYDDDDDDESDSQEESETRGLLG
;
A
#
# COMPACT_ATOMS: atom_id res chain seq x y z
N MET A 1 -12.61 35.41 -13.18
CA MET A 1 -12.32 36.77 -12.67
C MET A 1 -13.50 37.20 -11.79
N MET A 2 -13.47 36.83 -10.52
CA MET A 2 -14.46 37.26 -9.52
C MET A 2 -13.72 37.44 -8.19
N LYS A 3 -13.67 38.68 -7.72
CA LYS A 3 -13.09 39.13 -6.44
C LYS A 3 -14.21 39.12 -5.41
N LEU A 4 -14.05 38.39 -4.31
CA LEU A 4 -14.80 38.62 -3.08
C LEU A 4 -13.79 38.95 -1.99
N MET A 5 -13.74 40.25 -1.66
CA MET A 5 -13.01 40.82 -0.55
C MET A 5 -13.86 40.66 0.72
N GLY A 6 -13.40 39.85 1.67
CA GLY A 6 -13.96 39.75 3.01
C GLY A 6 -12.96 40.30 4.02
N SER A 7 -13.16 41.56 4.41
CA SER A 7 -12.43 42.26 5.46
C SER A 7 -12.78 41.67 6.83
N TRP A 8 -11.80 41.09 7.54
CA TRP A 8 -11.93 40.78 8.96
C TRP A 8 -11.00 41.70 9.75
N ARG A 9 -11.61 42.43 10.69
CA ARG A 9 -10.99 43.40 11.57
C ARG A 9 -10.27 42.70 12.72
N SER A 10 -9.15 43.29 13.08
CA SER A 10 -8.29 43.00 14.22
C SER A 10 -9.04 43.11 15.56
N SER A 11 -8.72 42.22 16.48
CA SER A 11 -8.92 42.44 17.91
C SER A 11 -7.69 41.95 18.66
N THR A 12 -6.78 42.88 18.94
CA THR A 12 -5.64 42.69 19.84
C THR A 12 -6.13 42.72 21.29
N ARG A 13 -5.91 41.66 22.04
CA ARG A 13 -5.99 41.70 23.51
C ARG A 13 -4.68 41.16 24.08
N SER A 14 -3.87 42.12 24.51
CA SER A 14 -2.67 41.94 25.30
C SER A 14 -3.10 41.59 26.73
N THR A 15 -2.52 40.53 27.27
CA THR A 15 -2.46 40.23 28.70
C THR A 15 -1.06 39.73 28.99
N ASP A 16 -0.24 40.62 29.53
CA ASP A 16 0.98 40.31 30.25
C ASP A 16 0.63 39.43 31.46
N VAL A 17 1.28 38.28 31.58
CA VAL A 17 1.37 37.53 32.84
C VAL A 17 2.83 37.18 33.06
N GLU A 18 3.30 37.57 34.23
CA GLU A 18 4.66 37.52 34.70
C GLU A 18 5.23 36.11 34.82
N MET A 19 6.53 36.03 34.59
CA MET A 19 7.41 34.88 34.76
C MET A 19 7.43 34.39 36.21
N VAL A 20 7.45 33.08 36.37
CA VAL A 20 7.99 32.43 37.58
C VAL A 20 9.00 31.39 37.12
N ASP A 21 10.26 31.65 37.42
CA ASP A 21 11.38 30.73 37.19
C ASP A 21 11.24 29.51 38.11
N ILE A 22 11.08 28.32 37.51
CA ILE A 22 11.26 27.03 38.17
C ILE A 22 12.39 26.31 37.43
N ASP A 23 13.60 26.45 37.97
CA ASP A 23 14.74 25.58 37.67
C ASP A 23 14.46 24.19 38.25
N LEU A 24 14.10 23.24 37.39
CA LEU A 24 14.07 21.82 37.73
C LEU A 24 15.02 21.05 36.81
N GLU A 25 16.09 20.61 37.45
CA GLU A 25 17.22 19.78 37.05
C GLU A 25 17.11 18.95 35.76
N SER A 26 18.20 19.05 35.00
CA SER A 26 18.56 18.32 33.80
C SER A 26 18.43 16.79 33.95
N GLY A 27 17.33 16.24 33.44
CA GLY A 27 17.31 14.91 32.86
C GLY A 27 17.66 15.03 31.39
N GLN A 28 18.85 14.56 31.00
CA GLN A 28 19.19 14.31 29.60
C GLN A 28 18.22 13.24 29.08
N SER A 29 17.10 13.68 28.50
CA SER A 29 16.26 12.83 27.68
C SER A 29 17.09 12.48 26.44
N ASP A 30 17.39 11.19 26.29
CA ASP A 30 17.99 10.64 25.09
C ASP A 30 17.26 11.20 23.87
N SER A 31 18.03 11.93 23.07
CA SER A 31 17.57 12.52 21.82
C SER A 31 17.27 11.38 20.87
N LEU A 32 16.03 10.87 20.89
CA LEU A 32 15.49 9.99 19.87
C LEU A 32 15.75 10.65 18.51
N THR A 33 16.74 10.15 17.79
CA THR A 33 17.06 10.57 16.44
C THR A 33 15.90 10.14 15.55
N LEU A 34 14.92 11.03 15.43
CA LEU A 34 13.82 10.89 14.48
C LEU A 34 14.39 10.61 13.09
N PRO A 35 13.80 9.68 12.33
CA PRO A 35 14.25 9.41 10.97
C PRO A 35 14.22 10.70 10.14
N PRO A 36 15.21 10.92 9.27
CA PRO A 36 15.33 12.15 8.50
C PRO A 36 14.08 12.37 7.64
N GLY A 37 13.26 13.36 8.02
CA GLY A 37 12.06 13.77 7.28
C GLY A 37 10.80 13.94 8.13
N LEU A 38 10.75 13.37 9.35
CA LEU A 38 9.64 13.59 10.26
C LEU A 38 9.79 14.96 10.94
N VAL A 39 8.81 15.85 10.74
CA VAL A 39 8.76 17.14 11.43
C VAL A 39 8.25 16.90 12.85
N PRO A 40 9.02 17.25 13.90
CA PRO A 40 8.58 17.07 15.28
C PRO A 40 7.26 17.83 15.54
N GLY A 41 6.26 17.13 16.12
CA GLY A 41 5.01 17.74 16.57
C GLY A 41 3.78 17.55 15.66
N ARG A 42 3.90 16.88 14.51
CA ARG A 42 2.72 16.45 13.72
C ARG A 42 2.25 15.06 14.13
N PRO A 43 0.94 14.77 14.11
CA PRO A 43 0.45 13.42 14.25
C PRO A 43 1.02 12.51 13.13
N LEU A 44 1.41 11.27 13.49
CA LEU A 44 1.95 10.29 12.54
C LEU A 44 1.01 10.03 11.36
N ALA A 45 -0.31 10.08 11.61
CA ALA A 45 -1.33 9.90 10.58
C ALA A 45 -1.29 11.01 9.51
N GLU A 46 -1.17 12.27 9.91
CA GLU A 46 -1.04 13.42 9.00
C GLU A 46 0.23 13.29 8.14
N GLU A 47 1.34 12.91 8.76
CA GLU A 47 2.62 12.73 8.08
C GLU A 47 2.57 11.60 7.05
N ARG A 48 1.90 10.48 7.38
CA ARG A 48 1.63 9.41 6.42
C ARG A 48 0.84 9.90 5.22
N ARG A 49 -0.23 10.68 5.43
CA ARG A 49 -1.04 11.26 4.34
C ARG A 49 -0.23 12.20 3.46
N ARG A 50 0.65 13.00 4.06
CA ARG A 50 1.58 13.87 3.34
C ARG A 50 2.51 13.06 2.43
N LEU A 51 3.14 12.01 2.95
CA LEU A 51 4.04 11.15 2.18
C LEU A 51 3.31 10.37 1.07
N GLU A 52 2.09 9.87 1.34
CA GLU A 52 1.24 9.24 0.31
C GLU A 52 0.94 10.23 -0.83
N ARG A 53 0.57 11.47 -0.50
CA ARG A 53 0.34 12.53 -1.50
C ARG A 53 1.59 12.87 -2.30
N GLU A 54 2.73 13.05 -1.64
CA GLU A 54 4.01 13.34 -2.29
C GLU A 54 4.42 12.22 -3.25
N LEU A 55 4.23 10.96 -2.84
CA LEU A 55 4.50 9.80 -3.66
C LEU A 55 3.64 9.78 -4.94
N ILE A 56 2.34 10.05 -4.83
CA ILE A 56 1.46 10.12 -6.00
C ILE A 56 1.86 11.29 -6.92
N LEU A 57 2.11 12.48 -6.36
CA LEU A 57 2.48 13.67 -7.14
C LEU A 57 3.82 13.52 -7.86
N LYS A 58 4.79 12.78 -7.28
CA LYS A 58 6.07 12.43 -7.92
C LYS A 58 5.87 11.71 -9.25
N TYR A 59 4.77 10.95 -9.38
CA TYR A 59 4.46 10.13 -10.55
C TYR A 59 3.32 10.67 -11.40
N ASP A 60 2.58 11.70 -10.97
CA ASP A 60 1.46 12.29 -11.72
C ASP A 60 1.97 13.14 -12.89
N THR A 61 2.30 12.46 -13.99
CA THR A 61 2.68 13.08 -15.26
C THR A 61 1.49 13.16 -16.19
N ARG A 62 1.38 14.27 -16.94
CA ARG A 62 0.37 14.45 -17.99
C ARG A 62 0.73 13.77 -19.31
N GLU A 63 1.97 13.29 -19.42
CA GLU A 63 2.52 12.64 -20.60
C GLU A 63 2.54 11.13 -20.39
N LEU A 64 2.11 10.40 -21.42
CA LEU A 64 2.24 8.96 -21.53
C LEU A 64 3.44 8.60 -22.40
N ARG A 65 4.13 7.52 -22.08
CA ARG A 65 5.18 6.97 -22.94
C ARG A 65 4.54 6.27 -24.14
N ARG A 66 5.34 6.06 -25.18
CA ARG A 66 4.92 5.30 -26.36
C ARG A 66 4.51 3.89 -25.93
N GLY A 67 3.28 3.50 -26.26
CA GLY A 67 2.72 2.19 -25.91
C GLY A 67 2.03 2.15 -24.56
N GLU A 68 1.94 3.26 -23.82
CA GLU A 68 1.12 3.35 -22.61
C GLU A 68 -0.32 3.79 -22.91
N ALA A 69 -1.23 3.46 -22.00
CA ALA A 69 -2.65 3.81 -22.06
C ALA A 69 -3.07 4.56 -20.80
N TRP A 70 -4.18 5.29 -20.90
CA TRP A 70 -4.85 5.92 -19.77
C TRP A 70 -5.64 4.88 -18.97
N PHE A 71 -5.55 4.97 -17.65
CA PHE A 71 -6.35 4.18 -16.72
C PHE A 71 -7.45 5.05 -16.13
N LEU A 72 -8.70 4.63 -16.30
CA LEU A 72 -9.86 5.41 -15.87
C LEU A 72 -10.30 4.99 -14.47
N ILE A 73 -10.41 5.96 -13.58
CA ILE A 73 -10.86 5.80 -12.19
C ILE A 73 -12.11 6.65 -11.98
N GLU A 74 -13.09 6.13 -11.25
CA GLU A 74 -14.30 6.90 -10.90
C GLU A 74 -13.98 8.13 -10.03
N THR A 75 -14.61 9.26 -10.35
CA THR A 75 -14.35 10.53 -9.67
C THR A 75 -14.73 10.48 -8.19
N SER A 76 -15.79 9.73 -7.81
CA SER A 76 -16.22 9.62 -6.41
C SER A 76 -15.15 9.03 -5.49
N TRP A 77 -14.39 8.05 -5.98
CA TRP A 77 -13.29 7.46 -5.20
C TRP A 77 -12.13 8.46 -5.07
N LEU A 78 -11.78 9.14 -6.17
CA LEU A 78 -10.73 10.17 -6.16
C LEU A 78 -11.09 11.36 -5.26
N ASP A 79 -12.36 11.76 -5.20
CA ASP A 79 -12.82 12.81 -4.30
C ASP A 79 -12.67 12.39 -2.83
N GLY A 80 -12.99 11.12 -2.50
CA GLY A 80 -12.74 10.55 -1.18
C GLY A 80 -11.25 10.49 -0.82
N TRP A 81 -10.41 10.11 -1.77
CA TRP A 81 -8.95 10.15 -1.61
C TRP A 81 -8.41 11.56 -1.41
N MET A 82 -8.88 12.53 -2.22
CA MET A 82 -8.50 13.93 -2.09
C MET A 82 -8.94 14.52 -0.75
N ALA A 83 -10.15 14.19 -0.28
CA ALA A 83 -10.62 14.58 1.04
C ALA A 83 -9.69 14.02 2.11
N TYR A 84 -9.39 12.71 2.06
CA TYR A 84 -8.48 12.05 3.00
C TYR A 84 -7.12 12.74 3.08
N ILE A 85 -6.40 12.90 1.95
CA ILE A 85 -5.04 13.46 1.97
C ILE A 85 -4.97 14.95 2.34
N LEU A 86 -6.08 15.68 2.21
CA LEU A 86 -6.18 17.10 2.55
C LEU A 86 -6.76 17.32 3.96
N SER A 87 -7.31 16.28 4.60
CA SER A 87 -7.84 16.38 5.94
C SER A 87 -6.74 16.64 6.96
N GLU A 88 -7.02 17.57 7.87
CA GLU A 88 -6.30 17.75 9.12
C GLU A 88 -6.90 16.82 10.18
N ASP A 89 -6.09 16.39 11.15
CA ASP A 89 -6.57 15.51 12.23
C ASP A 89 -7.43 16.33 13.21
N ASP A 90 -8.74 16.35 12.97
CA ASP A 90 -9.74 16.99 13.83
C ASP A 90 -10.40 15.93 14.74
N PRO A 91 -10.36 16.07 16.07
CA PRO A 91 -11.01 15.12 16.99
C PRO A 91 -12.53 15.04 16.80
N ASP A 92 -13.18 16.09 16.32
CA ASP A 92 -14.63 16.14 16.12
C ASP A 92 -15.05 15.57 14.74
N CYS A 93 -14.10 15.45 13.80
CA CYS A 93 -14.34 14.98 12.44
C CYS A 93 -13.29 13.94 12.03
N PRO A 94 -13.52 12.63 12.30
CA PRO A 94 -12.53 11.61 12.05
C PRO A 94 -12.21 11.50 10.56
N VAL A 95 -10.91 11.50 10.25
CA VAL A 95 -10.39 11.36 8.89
C VAL A 95 -10.66 9.95 8.37
N VAL A 96 -11.46 9.83 7.31
CA VAL A 96 -11.83 8.52 6.73
C VAL A 96 -10.87 8.17 5.60
N LYS A 97 -10.11 7.07 5.79
CA LYS A 97 -9.28 6.50 4.71
C LYS A 97 -10.18 6.05 3.55
N PRO A 98 -9.85 6.39 2.29
CA PRO A 98 -10.61 5.88 1.17
C PRO A 98 -10.51 4.35 1.18
N GLY A 99 -11.64 3.69 0.94
CA GLY A 99 -11.67 2.25 0.79
C GLY A 99 -10.87 1.78 -0.44
N PRO A 100 -10.89 0.48 -0.74
CA PRO A 100 -10.23 -0.06 -1.93
C PRO A 100 -10.70 0.64 -3.20
N LEU A 101 -9.83 0.71 -4.21
CA LEU A 101 -10.18 1.32 -5.49
C LEU A 101 -11.37 0.58 -6.11
N THR A 102 -12.41 1.34 -6.41
CA THR A 102 -13.65 0.86 -7.04
C THR A 102 -13.92 1.62 -8.34
N ASN A 103 -14.58 0.95 -9.28
CA ASN A 103 -15.10 1.54 -10.52
C ASN A 103 -16.57 1.17 -10.74
N TYR A 104 -17.26 0.67 -9.69
CA TYR A 104 -18.58 0.08 -9.81
C TYR A 104 -19.62 1.08 -10.30
N THR A 105 -19.46 2.37 -10.01
CA THR A 105 -20.44 3.38 -10.42
C THR A 105 -20.44 3.61 -11.93
N LEU A 106 -19.33 3.27 -12.61
CA LEU A 106 -19.17 3.38 -14.06
C LEU A 106 -19.84 2.23 -14.83
N PHE A 107 -20.15 1.12 -14.16
CA PHE A 107 -20.78 -0.05 -14.76
C PHE A 107 -22.27 -0.12 -14.42
N ASP A 108 -23.06 -0.61 -15.37
CA ASP A 108 -24.42 -1.06 -15.10
C ASP A 108 -24.38 -2.52 -14.63
N ALA A 109 -24.81 -2.77 -13.39
CA ALA A 109 -24.84 -4.09 -12.79
C ALA A 109 -25.83 -5.05 -13.49
N LYS A 110 -26.83 -4.52 -14.21
CA LYS A 110 -27.84 -5.33 -14.92
C LYS A 110 -27.35 -5.75 -16.30
N GLU A 111 -26.77 -4.81 -17.02
CA GLU A 111 -26.32 -5.03 -18.41
C GLU A 111 -24.87 -5.52 -18.49
N TYR A 112 -24.14 -5.53 -17.37
CA TYR A 112 -22.72 -5.89 -17.29
C TYR A 112 -21.85 -5.08 -18.27
N CYS A 113 -22.24 -3.82 -18.54
CA CYS A 113 -21.60 -2.94 -19.51
C CYS A 113 -21.28 -1.58 -18.88
N ILE A 114 -20.50 -0.74 -19.58
CA ILE A 114 -20.22 0.63 -19.16
C ILE A 114 -21.50 1.46 -19.34
N LYS A 115 -21.87 2.25 -18.33
CA LYS A 115 -23.04 3.14 -18.41
C LYS A 115 -22.90 4.12 -19.57
N LYS A 116 -24.04 4.49 -20.17
CA LYS A 116 -24.10 5.52 -21.21
C LYS A 116 -24.02 6.92 -20.58
N ASP A 117 -23.66 7.91 -21.40
CA ASP A 117 -23.59 9.33 -21.03
C ASP A 117 -22.65 9.69 -19.87
N LEU A 118 -21.59 8.89 -19.69
CA LEU A 118 -20.47 9.22 -18.82
C LEU A 118 -19.63 10.33 -19.45
N VAL A 119 -19.10 11.19 -18.60
CA VAL A 119 -18.45 12.44 -18.98
C VAL A 119 -17.14 12.50 -18.23
N ALA A 120 -16.04 12.68 -18.97
CA ALA A 120 -14.71 12.86 -18.40
C ALA A 120 -14.72 14.03 -17.39
N THR A 121 -13.87 13.93 -16.37
CA THR A 121 -13.77 14.87 -15.24
C THR A 121 -14.96 14.83 -14.27
N LYS A 122 -16.19 14.70 -14.75
CA LYS A 122 -17.38 14.61 -13.89
C LYS A 122 -17.56 13.23 -13.26
N HIS A 123 -17.50 12.18 -14.08
CA HIS A 123 -17.80 10.82 -13.63
C HIS A 123 -16.55 9.97 -13.46
N TYR A 124 -15.53 10.22 -14.28
CA TYR A 124 -14.27 9.51 -14.22
C TYR A 124 -13.10 10.43 -14.58
N ARG A 125 -11.90 10.05 -14.18
CA ARG A 125 -10.65 10.72 -14.53
C ARG A 125 -9.63 9.71 -15.03
N GLY A 126 -8.88 10.09 -16.06
CA GLY A 126 -7.75 9.30 -16.53
C GLY A 126 -6.48 9.61 -15.73
N VAL A 127 -5.78 8.56 -15.32
CA VAL A 127 -4.47 8.60 -14.70
C VAL A 127 -3.48 7.78 -15.51
N ASN A 128 -2.19 8.06 -15.35
CA ASN A 128 -1.16 7.26 -15.97
C ASN A 128 -1.06 5.86 -15.31
N PRO A 129 -0.40 4.88 -15.97
CA PRO A 129 -0.30 3.51 -15.44
C PRO A 129 0.40 3.44 -14.08
N GLN A 130 1.40 4.29 -13.85
CA GLN A 130 2.16 4.30 -12.60
C GLN A 130 1.32 4.77 -11.41
N VAL A 131 0.53 5.83 -11.57
CA VAL A 131 -0.38 6.36 -10.55
C VAL A 131 -1.49 5.36 -10.27
N TYR A 132 -2.04 4.71 -11.30
CA TYR A 132 -3.02 3.63 -11.11
C TYR A 132 -2.45 2.51 -10.23
N ALA A 133 -1.24 2.02 -10.55
CA ALA A 133 -0.57 0.98 -9.78
C ALA A 133 -0.31 1.39 -8.32
N LEU A 134 0.06 2.65 -8.08
CA LEU A 134 0.25 3.17 -6.72
C LEU A 134 -1.06 3.19 -5.92
N TYR A 135 -2.17 3.65 -6.51
CA TYR A 135 -3.47 3.59 -5.83
C TYR A 135 -3.89 2.15 -5.52
N ALA A 136 -3.70 1.24 -6.47
CA ALA A 136 -4.02 -0.16 -6.30
C ALA A 136 -3.18 -0.81 -5.17
N GLU A 137 -1.91 -0.45 -5.03
CA GLU A 137 -1.03 -0.98 -3.98
C GLU A 137 -1.33 -0.35 -2.61
N LEU A 138 -1.57 0.98 -2.54
CA LEU A 138 -1.80 1.71 -1.28
C LEU A 138 -3.15 1.37 -0.62
N TYR A 139 -4.20 1.23 -1.44
CA TYR A 139 -5.58 1.08 -0.96
C TYR A 139 -6.18 -0.30 -1.27
N GLY A 140 -5.49 -1.10 -2.10
CA GLY A 140 -6.04 -2.33 -2.64
C GLY A 140 -7.01 -2.07 -3.78
N THR A 141 -7.46 -3.16 -4.40
CA THR A 141 -8.57 -3.13 -5.35
C THR A 141 -9.68 -4.00 -4.78
N ALA A 142 -10.95 -3.56 -4.87
CA ALA A 142 -12.09 -4.38 -4.46
C ALA A 142 -12.38 -5.54 -5.45
N GLY A 143 -11.35 -6.06 -6.14
CA GLY A 143 -11.52 -6.86 -7.36
C GLY A 143 -11.97 -6.05 -8.56
N ALA A 144 -11.88 -4.71 -8.50
CA ALA A 144 -12.16 -3.84 -9.63
C ALA A 144 -11.14 -4.10 -10.76
N LYS A 145 -11.65 -4.37 -11.96
CA LYS A 145 -10.80 -4.55 -13.14
C LYS A 145 -10.34 -3.18 -13.67
N PRO A 146 -9.07 -3.02 -14.06
CA PRO A 146 -8.59 -1.79 -14.67
C PRO A 146 -9.37 -1.45 -15.95
N ILE A 147 -9.75 -0.19 -16.12
CA ILE A 147 -10.38 0.32 -17.35
C ILE A 147 -9.32 1.08 -18.14
N ALA A 148 -8.66 0.43 -19.08
CA ALA A 148 -7.60 1.02 -19.89
C ALA A 148 -8.10 1.49 -21.26
N ARG A 149 -7.67 2.67 -21.70
CA ARG A 149 -7.99 3.29 -23.00
C ARG A 149 -6.79 4.02 -23.59
N TRP A 150 -6.63 3.96 -24.91
CA TRP A 150 -5.59 4.73 -25.61
C TRP A 150 -5.83 6.24 -25.57
N THR A 151 -7.09 6.66 -25.39
CA THR A 151 -7.50 8.06 -25.23
C THR A 151 -8.26 8.24 -23.91
N LEU A 152 -8.50 9.49 -23.48
CA LEU A 152 -9.27 9.79 -22.26
C LEU A 152 -10.78 9.54 -22.39
N ASP A 153 -11.24 9.01 -23.53
CA ASP A 153 -12.63 8.68 -23.76
C ASP A 153 -12.92 7.24 -23.32
N ILE A 154 -13.84 7.07 -22.36
CA ILE A 154 -14.24 5.75 -21.85
C ILE A 154 -14.91 4.88 -22.92
N TYR A 155 -15.50 5.50 -23.94
CA TYR A 155 -16.16 4.83 -25.05
C TYR A 155 -15.21 4.51 -26.22
N ALA A 156 -13.95 4.93 -26.14
CA ALA A 156 -12.94 4.54 -27.11
C ALA A 156 -12.67 3.02 -27.07
N THR A 157 -11.99 2.53 -28.10
CA THR A 157 -11.60 1.12 -28.22
C THR A 157 -10.87 0.66 -26.96
N PRO A 158 -11.32 -0.43 -26.30
CA PRO A 158 -10.66 -0.96 -25.12
C PRO A 158 -9.27 -1.51 -25.49
N VAL A 159 -8.32 -1.35 -24.57
CA VAL A 159 -7.02 -2.04 -24.66
C VAL A 159 -7.23 -3.52 -24.35
N MET A 160 -6.52 -4.41 -25.06
CA MET A 160 -6.63 -5.85 -24.84
C MET A 160 -6.14 -6.22 -23.43
N ILE A 161 -6.76 -7.22 -22.82
CA ILE A 161 -6.46 -7.58 -21.42
C ILE A 161 -5.01 -8.01 -21.22
N ASP A 162 -4.41 -8.66 -22.22
CA ASP A 162 -3.02 -9.11 -22.16
C ASP A 162 -2.06 -7.91 -22.24
N ASP A 163 -2.32 -6.95 -23.14
CA ASP A 163 -1.57 -5.69 -23.22
C ASP A 163 -1.69 -4.88 -21.91
N VAL A 164 -2.87 -4.85 -21.28
CA VAL A 164 -3.06 -4.17 -19.99
C VAL A 164 -2.20 -4.81 -18.90
N ARG A 165 -2.14 -6.14 -18.85
CA ARG A 165 -1.32 -6.87 -17.88
C ARG A 165 0.16 -6.64 -18.11
N GLU A 166 0.60 -6.76 -19.36
CA GLU A 166 1.99 -6.51 -19.75
C GLU A 166 2.42 -5.07 -19.40
N MET A 167 1.56 -4.10 -19.72
CA MET A 167 1.78 -2.69 -19.42
C MET A 167 1.84 -2.42 -17.92
N LEU A 168 0.88 -2.94 -17.12
CA LEU A 168 0.83 -2.68 -15.69
C LEU A 168 1.94 -3.39 -14.90
N HIS A 169 2.40 -4.56 -15.35
CA HIS A 169 3.37 -5.38 -14.61
C HIS A 169 4.61 -4.60 -14.10
N PRO A 170 5.36 -3.85 -14.94
CA PRO A 170 6.49 -3.07 -14.46
C PRO A 170 6.09 -1.96 -13.47
N HIS A 171 4.91 -1.36 -13.65
CA HIS A 171 4.40 -0.30 -12.77
C HIS A 171 3.96 -0.83 -11.41
N GLU A 172 3.34 -2.02 -11.37
CA GLU A 172 2.96 -2.73 -10.15
C GLU A 172 4.20 -3.11 -9.33
N LEU A 173 5.24 -3.66 -9.97
CA LEU A 173 6.50 -3.97 -9.30
C LEU A 173 7.12 -2.73 -8.67
N ARG A 174 7.14 -1.61 -9.41
CA ARG A 174 7.67 -0.34 -8.90
C ARG A 174 6.82 0.22 -7.76
N ALA A 175 5.49 0.17 -7.90
CA ALA A 175 4.56 0.62 -6.87
C ALA A 175 4.78 -0.15 -5.57
N ARG A 176 4.93 -1.47 -5.64
CA ARG A 176 5.23 -2.32 -4.48
C ARG A 176 6.50 -1.90 -3.75
N VAL A 177 7.58 -1.59 -4.48
CA VAL A 177 8.84 -1.13 -3.88
C VAL A 177 8.64 0.21 -3.18
N GLU A 178 8.06 1.21 -3.85
CA GLU A 178 7.87 2.55 -3.28
C GLU A 178 6.90 2.52 -2.08
N VAL A 179 5.84 1.72 -2.13
CA VAL A 179 4.90 1.56 -1.01
C VAL A 179 5.55 0.80 0.15
N SER A 180 6.37 -0.21 -0.12
CA SER A 180 7.15 -0.90 0.91
C SER A 180 8.14 0.04 1.59
N GLU A 181 8.82 0.91 0.84
CA GLU A 181 9.70 1.93 1.39
C GLU A 181 8.94 2.99 2.21
N LEU A 182 7.73 3.36 1.78
CA LEU A 182 6.85 4.25 2.55
C LEU A 182 6.43 3.59 3.87
N ASN A 183 5.97 2.33 3.83
CA ASN A 183 5.54 1.60 5.02
C ASN A 183 6.70 1.40 6.01
N ALA A 184 7.89 1.05 5.52
CA ALA A 184 9.06 0.87 6.38
C ALA A 184 9.38 2.11 7.23
N LYS A 185 9.05 3.33 6.78
CA LYS A 185 9.25 4.56 7.57
C LYS A 185 8.35 4.65 8.81
N PHE A 186 7.24 3.91 8.85
CA PHE A 186 6.27 3.92 9.95
C PHE A 186 6.30 2.64 10.79
N ASP A 187 7.04 1.61 10.35
CA ASP A 187 7.14 0.33 11.09
C ASP A 187 8.15 0.39 12.27
N PHE A 188 8.97 1.45 12.37
CA PHE A 188 10.02 1.56 13.39
C PHE A 188 9.53 1.91 14.80
N ASP A 189 8.31 2.44 14.93
CA ASP A 189 7.82 2.95 16.22
C ASP A 189 7.33 1.85 17.18
N ASP A 190 6.97 0.66 16.67
CA ASP A 190 6.42 -0.42 17.50
C ASP A 190 7.50 -1.28 18.19
N GLU A 191 8.72 -1.37 17.65
CA GLU A 191 9.75 -2.29 18.19
C GLU A 191 10.64 -1.71 19.30
N GLU A 192 10.61 -0.40 19.55
CA GLU A 192 11.45 0.22 20.58
C GLU A 192 10.81 0.13 21.97
N GLU A 193 9.47 0.21 22.07
CA GLU A 193 8.75 0.07 23.36
C GLU A 193 8.80 -1.36 23.94
N ASP A 194 8.84 -2.40 23.10
CA ASP A 194 8.87 -3.79 23.57
C ASP A 194 10.28 -4.26 23.99
N ARG A 195 11.34 -3.66 23.42
CA ARG A 195 12.74 -4.03 23.73
C ARG A 195 13.11 -3.73 25.17
N ASP A 196 12.55 -2.67 25.75
CA ASP A 196 12.80 -2.31 27.15
C ASP A 196 12.00 -3.16 28.14
N GLN A 197 10.82 -3.69 27.75
CA GLN A 197 10.01 -4.55 28.61
C GLN A 197 10.48 -6.01 28.63
N GLU A 198 11.00 -6.55 27.52
CA GLU A 198 11.63 -7.88 27.53
C GLU A 198 12.94 -7.91 28.33
N SER A 199 13.61 -6.75 28.45
CA SER A 199 14.90 -6.66 29.13
C SER A 199 14.82 -6.82 30.66
N PHE A 200 13.67 -6.55 31.31
CA PHE A 200 13.53 -6.70 32.76
C PHE A 200 13.32 -8.16 33.18
N LEU A 201 12.56 -8.93 32.40
CA LEU A 201 12.34 -10.36 32.67
C LEU A 201 13.59 -11.20 32.38
N TYR A 202 14.42 -10.79 31.41
CA TYR A 202 15.65 -11.52 31.07
C TYR A 202 16.92 -11.04 31.79
N ARG A 203 16.97 -9.81 32.35
CA ARG A 203 18.12 -9.35 33.17
C ARG A 203 18.18 -9.94 34.58
N CYS A 204 17.14 -10.62 35.07
CA CYS A 204 17.15 -11.26 36.40
C CYS A 204 17.61 -12.73 36.38
N CYS A 205 18.19 -13.24 35.28
CA CYS A 205 18.71 -14.61 35.22
C CYS A 205 20.18 -14.73 35.64
N CYS A 206 20.93 -13.63 35.82
CA CYS A 206 22.35 -13.67 36.19
C CYS A 206 22.63 -13.54 37.71
N ARG A 207 21.61 -13.38 38.57
CA ARG A 207 21.78 -13.41 40.05
C ARG A 207 20.98 -14.49 40.78
N CYS A 208 20.24 -15.33 40.06
CA CYS A 208 19.35 -16.35 40.63
C CYS A 208 19.85 -17.79 40.42
N GLN A 209 21.17 -18.02 40.33
CA GLN A 209 21.74 -19.38 40.32
C GLN A 209 21.37 -20.19 41.59
N PHE A 210 20.78 -19.55 42.61
CA PHE A 210 20.35 -20.18 43.87
C PHE A 210 18.84 -20.24 44.10
N LEU A 211 17.99 -19.61 43.28
CA LEU A 211 16.54 -19.54 43.54
C LEU A 211 15.72 -20.60 42.79
N VAL A 212 16.15 -21.02 41.60
CA VAL A 212 15.46 -22.08 40.83
C VAL A 212 15.57 -23.47 41.49
N PRO A 213 16.66 -23.86 42.18
CA PRO A 213 16.73 -25.16 42.84
C PRO A 213 15.91 -25.28 44.15
N MET A 214 15.54 -24.18 44.80
CA MET A 214 14.77 -24.24 46.06
C MET A 214 13.27 -24.44 45.84
N VAL A 215 12.68 -23.86 44.79
CA VAL A 215 11.25 -24.03 44.49
C VAL A 215 10.95 -25.45 43.98
N ALA A 216 11.89 -26.06 43.24
CA ALA A 216 11.79 -27.45 42.79
C ALA A 216 11.90 -28.48 43.95
N LYS A 217 12.39 -28.07 45.13
CA LYS A 217 12.54 -28.93 46.30
C LYS A 217 11.34 -28.87 47.26
N LEU A 218 10.55 -27.79 47.23
CA LEU A 218 9.34 -27.65 48.06
C LEU A 218 8.07 -28.17 47.37
N CYS A 219 8.04 -28.15 46.04
CA CYS A 219 6.91 -28.65 45.24
C CYS A 219 7.32 -29.93 44.53
N CYS A 220 7.14 -31.09 45.19
CA CYS A 220 7.44 -32.44 44.69
C CYS A 220 6.60 -32.88 43.48
N ALA A 221 6.52 -32.07 42.43
CA ALA A 221 5.99 -32.43 41.13
C ALA A 221 6.87 -31.76 40.09
N GLY A 222 7.96 -32.45 39.72
CA GLY A 222 8.75 -32.05 38.56
C GLY A 222 7.85 -32.01 37.31
N PRO A 223 8.16 -31.16 36.33
CA PRO A 223 7.43 -31.15 35.07
C PRO A 223 7.58 -32.53 34.41
N THR A 224 6.51 -33.33 34.43
CA THR A 224 6.44 -34.56 33.66
C THR A 224 6.21 -34.17 32.21
N TYR A 225 7.30 -33.97 31.47
CA TYR A 225 7.22 -33.92 30.02
C TYR A 225 6.68 -35.27 29.54
N ALA A 226 5.45 -35.28 29.04
CA ALA A 226 4.88 -36.43 28.38
C ALA A 226 5.81 -36.80 27.21
N ARG A 227 6.45 -37.97 27.28
CA ARG A 227 7.20 -38.54 26.16
C ARG A 227 6.22 -38.76 25.01
N VAL A 228 6.25 -37.86 24.03
CA VAL A 228 5.53 -38.05 22.76
C VAL A 228 6.15 -39.27 22.08
N SER A 229 5.36 -40.32 21.89
CA SER A 229 5.79 -41.56 21.26
C SER A 229 6.07 -41.30 19.78
N VAL A 230 7.27 -41.69 19.33
CA VAL A 230 7.81 -41.48 17.96
C VAL A 230 7.14 -42.41 16.92
N MET A 231 5.91 -42.87 17.17
CA MET A 231 5.24 -43.88 16.34
C MET A 231 4.25 -43.29 15.32
N ASP A 232 3.82 -42.02 15.45
CA ASP A 232 2.78 -41.46 14.57
C ASP A 232 3.27 -40.72 13.30
N GLU A 233 4.58 -40.45 13.17
CA GLU A 233 5.10 -39.68 12.02
C GLU A 233 5.24 -40.46 10.71
N LYS A 234 5.16 -41.80 10.74
CA LYS A 234 5.31 -42.63 9.53
C LYS A 234 4.05 -42.74 8.67
N ASN A 235 2.85 -42.48 9.21
CA ASN A 235 1.61 -42.62 8.45
C ASN A 235 1.26 -41.40 7.57
N ASN A 236 1.65 -40.18 7.98
CA ASN A 236 1.36 -38.98 7.18
C ASN A 236 2.27 -38.80 5.95
N ARG A 237 3.49 -39.35 5.96
CA ARG A 237 4.37 -39.34 4.77
C ARG A 237 3.90 -40.25 3.63
N LYS A 238 3.13 -41.31 3.92
CA LYS A 238 2.61 -42.22 2.87
C LYS A 238 1.39 -41.66 2.13
N LYS A 239 0.58 -40.79 2.75
CA LYS A 239 -0.57 -40.16 2.07
C LYS A 239 -0.17 -39.10 1.03
N ARG A 240 0.93 -38.36 1.23
CA ARG A 240 1.37 -37.30 0.30
C ARG A 240 2.01 -37.82 -1.00
N LYS A 241 2.48 -39.08 -1.06
CA LYS A 241 3.06 -39.66 -2.29
C LYS A 241 2.05 -40.27 -3.26
N LYS A 242 0.78 -40.48 -2.86
CA LYS A 242 -0.23 -41.13 -3.73
C LYS A 242 -1.02 -40.16 -4.62
N GLY A 243 -0.95 -38.84 -4.38
CA GLY A 243 -1.72 -37.83 -5.12
C GLY A 243 -1.03 -37.25 -6.37
N ARG A 244 0.24 -37.57 -6.63
CA ARG A 244 1.05 -36.90 -7.68
C ARG A 244 1.22 -37.69 -8.98
N ARG A 245 0.46 -38.77 -9.18
CA ARG A 245 0.69 -39.74 -10.27
C ARG A 245 -0.45 -39.87 -11.30
N ARG A 246 -1.28 -38.83 -11.46
CA ARG A 246 -2.32 -38.80 -12.50
C ARG A 246 -2.41 -37.41 -13.15
N ARG A 247 -1.54 -37.18 -14.13
CA ARG A 247 -1.80 -36.32 -15.31
C ARG A 247 -0.65 -36.60 -16.30
N SER A 248 -0.79 -37.70 -17.03
CA SER A 248 -0.20 -37.85 -18.36
C SER A 248 -1.29 -37.49 -19.36
N TYR A 249 -0.96 -36.59 -20.26
CA TYR A 249 -1.58 -36.25 -21.53
C TYR A 249 -0.30 -35.98 -22.36
N ASP A 250 0.21 -36.91 -23.18
CA ASP A 250 -0.37 -37.40 -24.45
C ASP A 250 -1.06 -36.27 -25.20
N ASP A 251 -0.27 -35.47 -25.93
CA ASP A 251 -0.65 -35.18 -27.30
C ASP A 251 0.62 -35.00 -28.14
N ASP A 252 0.60 -35.75 -29.24
CA ASP A 252 1.63 -35.95 -30.24
C ASP A 252 1.77 -34.72 -31.16
N ASP A 253 2.90 -34.70 -31.86
CA ASP A 253 3.08 -34.33 -33.27
C ASP A 253 2.14 -33.27 -33.90
N ASP A 254 2.71 -32.19 -34.45
CA ASP A 254 2.94 -32.15 -35.91
C ASP A 254 3.47 -30.79 -36.40
N ASP A 255 4.33 -30.95 -37.41
CA ASP A 255 4.63 -30.06 -38.53
C ASP A 255 5.49 -28.80 -38.36
N GLU A 256 6.74 -28.98 -38.78
CA GLU A 256 7.53 -28.03 -39.54
C GLU A 256 6.70 -27.41 -40.69
N SER A 257 6.76 -26.08 -40.81
CA SER A 257 6.64 -25.46 -42.14
C SER A 257 7.54 -24.25 -42.24
N ASP A 258 8.68 -24.53 -42.87
CA ASP A 258 9.62 -23.60 -43.45
C ASP A 258 8.94 -22.88 -44.63
N SER A 259 8.90 -21.54 -44.62
CA SER A 259 8.53 -20.74 -45.77
C SER A 259 9.21 -19.37 -45.66
N GLN A 260 10.39 -19.32 -46.27
CA GLN A 260 11.02 -18.09 -46.74
C GLN A 260 10.03 -17.31 -47.62
N GLU A 261 9.87 -16.01 -47.36
CA GLU A 261 9.55 -15.07 -48.44
C GLU A 261 10.20 -13.72 -48.15
N GLU A 262 11.38 -13.55 -48.75
CA GLU A 262 11.99 -12.25 -48.98
C GLU A 262 11.11 -11.48 -49.99
N SER A 263 10.60 -10.32 -49.61
CA SER A 263 10.16 -9.32 -50.59
C SER A 263 10.85 -7.99 -50.32
N GLU A 264 11.92 -7.79 -51.08
CA GLU A 264 12.44 -6.49 -51.46
C GLU A 264 11.28 -5.59 -51.95
N THR A 265 11.08 -4.45 -51.30
CA THR A 265 10.45 -3.29 -51.95
C THR A 265 11.35 -2.08 -51.85
N ARG A 266 12.16 -1.94 -52.91
CA ARG A 266 12.78 -0.70 -53.39
C ARG A 266 11.72 0.37 -53.71
N GLY A 267 12.07 1.62 -53.42
CA GLY A 267 11.42 2.84 -53.95
C GLY A 267 11.56 4.01 -52.98
N LEU A 268 12.69 4.74 -52.91
CA LEU A 268 13.15 5.81 -53.81
C LEU A 268 12.07 6.87 -54.15
N LEU A 269 12.26 8.04 -53.54
CA LEU A 269 12.00 9.40 -54.02
C LEU A 269 10.57 9.83 -54.38
N GLY A 270 10.11 10.82 -53.61
CA GLY A 270 9.03 11.76 -53.91
C GLY A 270 9.00 12.83 -52.83
#